data_AF-A0A1M6PEG3-F1
#
_entry.id   AF-A0A1M6PEG3-F1
#
_cell.length_a   1.000
_cell.length_b   1.000
_cell.length_c   1.000
_cell.angle_alpha   90.00
_cell.angle_beta   90.00
_cell.angle_gamma   90.00
#
_symmetry.space_group_name_H-M   'P 1'
#
loop_
_entity.id
_entity.type
_entity.pdbx_description
1 polymer ?
#
loop_
_entity_poly.entity_id
_entity_poly.type
_entity_poly.pdbx_seq_one_letter_code
_entity_poly.pdbx_strand_id
1 'polypeptide(L)'
;MFNLEKDNYTKEEVTKLLQSETDKVRTEYSKKVKELESKLPPEKSEKELELEKKEQELLAKERHFKVRETLEKNQLPSELAKFLTAEEDVESVVSELSEVLNQHILNNSYKPTSKKNNDGITKEQFAKMGYLERMSLFESNPELYNKLSN
;
A
#
# COMPACT_ATOMS: atom_id res chain seq x y z
N MET A 1 19.03 -21.41 76.04
CA MET A 1 18.96 -22.87 75.75
C MET A 1 17.53 -23.12 75.28
N PHE A 2 17.30 -23.43 73.99
CA PHE A 2 15.96 -23.80 73.54
C PHE A 2 15.70 -25.22 74.03
N ASN A 3 14.69 -25.39 74.88
CA ASN A 3 14.26 -26.69 75.35
C ASN A 3 13.44 -27.33 74.23
N LEU A 4 14.05 -28.26 73.49
CA LEU A 4 13.31 -29.11 72.54
C LEU A 4 12.71 -30.26 73.34
N GLU A 5 11.43 -30.13 73.70
CA GLU A 5 10.63 -31.28 74.12
C GLU A 5 10.51 -32.25 72.94
N LYS A 6 10.95 -33.50 73.13
CA LYS A 6 10.81 -34.57 72.14
C LYS A 6 9.43 -35.19 72.31
N ASP A 7 8.46 -34.68 71.57
CA ASP A 7 7.16 -35.35 71.43
C ASP A 7 7.32 -36.61 70.56
N ASN A 8 7.03 -37.78 71.12
CA ASN A 8 7.01 -39.03 70.38
C ASN A 8 5.62 -39.20 69.75
N TYR A 9 5.52 -38.93 68.45
CA TYR A 9 4.28 -39.16 67.70
C TYR A 9 4.16 -40.61 67.26
N THR A 10 2.93 -41.14 67.28
CA THR A 10 2.62 -42.40 66.61
C THR A 10 2.64 -42.22 65.09
N LYS A 11 2.88 -43.30 64.35
CA LYS A 11 2.89 -43.26 62.88
C LYS A 11 1.58 -42.70 62.30
N GLU A 12 0.45 -43.01 62.94
CA GLU A 12 -0.88 -42.56 62.54
C GLU A 12 -1.04 -41.03 62.71
N GLU A 13 -0.59 -40.47 63.83
CA GLU A 13 -0.61 -39.03 64.07
C GLU A 13 0.27 -38.27 63.08
N VAL A 14 1.47 -38.78 62.78
CA VAL A 14 2.35 -38.21 61.76
C VAL A 14 1.68 -38.22 60.39
N THR A 15 1.02 -39.33 60.00
CA THR A 15 0.30 -39.38 58.73
C THR A 15 -0.87 -38.41 58.66
N LYS A 16 -1.60 -38.23 59.76
CA LYS A 16 -2.73 -37.30 59.83
C LYS A 16 -2.27 -35.84 59.75
N LEU A 17 -1.17 -35.51 60.43
CA LEU A 17 -0.56 -34.18 60.33
C LEU A 17 -0.08 -33.92 58.89
N LEU A 18 0.64 -34.87 58.29
CA LEU A 18 1.12 -34.77 56.91
C LEU A 18 -0.04 -34.59 55.91
N GLN A 19 -1.13 -35.35 56.06
CA GLN A 19 -2.32 -35.19 55.24
C GLN A 19 -2.94 -33.81 55.40
N SER A 20 -3.09 -33.33 56.64
CA SER A 20 -3.70 -32.03 56.91
C SER A 20 -2.88 -30.87 56.30
N GLU A 21 -1.55 -30.93 56.39
CA GLU A 21 -0.67 -29.94 55.77
C GLU A 21 -0.71 -30.04 54.24
N THR A 22 -0.73 -31.26 53.68
CA THR A 22 -0.84 -31.48 52.23
C THR A 22 -2.17 -30.93 51.68
N ASP A 23 -3.28 -31.15 52.38
CA ASP A 23 -4.59 -30.65 51.99
C ASP A 23 -4.64 -29.11 52.07
N LYS A 24 -4.08 -28.51 53.14
CA LYS A 24 -3.97 -27.04 53.25
C LYS A 24 -3.21 -26.46 52.07
N VAL A 25 -2.03 -27.00 51.78
CA VAL A 25 -1.21 -26.58 50.64
C VAL A 25 -1.98 -26.76 49.34
N ARG A 26 -2.61 -27.91 49.09
CA ARG A 26 -3.41 -28.15 47.87
C ARG A 26 -4.50 -27.10 47.70
N THR A 27 -5.25 -26.81 48.77
CA THR A 27 -6.34 -25.84 48.73
C THR A 27 -5.84 -24.42 48.52
N GLU A 28 -4.76 -24.00 49.18
CA GLU A 28 -4.16 -22.68 48.99
C GLU A 28 -3.62 -22.48 47.58
N TYR A 29 -2.87 -23.44 47.05
CA TYR A 29 -2.35 -23.36 45.69
C TYR A 29 -3.49 -23.39 44.67
N SER A 30 -4.52 -24.21 44.88
CA SER A 30 -5.71 -24.23 44.00
C SER A 30 -6.46 -22.89 44.00
N LYS A 31 -6.54 -22.20 45.14
CA LYS A 31 -7.11 -20.85 45.23
C LYS A 31 -6.25 -19.83 44.50
N LYS A 32 -4.94 -19.85 44.72
CA LYS A 32 -3.98 -18.94 44.06
C LYS A 32 -3.99 -19.12 42.53
N VAL A 33 -4.03 -20.36 42.05
CA VAL A 33 -4.11 -20.66 40.61
C VAL A 33 -5.37 -20.07 39.99
N LYS A 34 -6.55 -20.33 40.60
CA LYS A 34 -7.82 -19.74 40.12
C LYS A 34 -7.83 -18.21 40.15
N GLU A 35 -7.24 -17.62 41.19
CA GLU A 35 -7.12 -16.17 41.29
C GLU A 35 -6.20 -15.60 40.20
N LEU A 36 -5.10 -16.27 39.89
CA LEU A 36 -4.19 -15.89 38.80
C LEU A 36 -4.84 -16.08 37.42
N GLU A 37 -5.54 -17.20 37.19
CA GLU A 37 -6.35 -17.47 35.99
C GLU A 37 -7.42 -16.39 35.77
N SER A 38 -8.04 -15.90 36.85
CA SER A 38 -9.03 -14.81 36.76
C SER A 38 -8.44 -13.43 36.48
N LYS A 39 -7.14 -13.23 36.74
CA LYS A 39 -6.40 -11.99 36.49
C LYS A 39 -5.73 -11.96 35.12
N LEU A 40 -5.60 -13.12 34.47
CA LEU A 40 -5.16 -13.18 33.09
C LEU A 40 -6.23 -12.51 32.21
N PRO A 41 -5.83 -11.65 31.25
CA PRO A 41 -6.78 -11.10 30.29
C PRO A 41 -7.52 -12.26 29.62
N PRO A 42 -8.83 -12.14 29.35
CA PRO A 42 -9.55 -13.18 28.65
C PRO A 42 -8.78 -13.47 27.37
N GLU A 43 -8.37 -14.73 27.21
CA GLU A 43 -7.78 -15.21 25.97
C GLU A 43 -8.81 -14.88 24.89
N LYS A 44 -8.50 -13.91 24.00
CA LYS A 44 -9.39 -13.50 22.92
C LYS A 44 -9.89 -14.79 22.29
N SER A 45 -11.19 -15.04 22.39
CA SER A 45 -11.76 -16.27 21.86
C SER A 45 -11.31 -16.40 20.40
N GLU A 46 -11.04 -17.61 19.90
CA GLU A 46 -10.68 -17.81 18.48
C GLU A 46 -11.61 -17.04 17.54
N LYS A 47 -12.89 -16.88 17.93
CA LYS A 47 -13.88 -16.06 17.23
C LYS A 47 -13.57 -14.56 17.20
N GLU A 48 -13.08 -13.97 18.29
CA GLU A 48 -12.69 -12.55 18.31
C GLU A 48 -11.43 -12.31 17.48
N LEU A 49 -10.50 -13.25 17.50
CA LEU A 49 -9.28 -13.18 16.70
C LEU A 49 -9.58 -13.35 15.19
N GLU A 50 -10.54 -14.20 14.84
CA GLU A 50 -11.06 -14.31 13.47
C GLU A 50 -11.81 -13.05 13.02
N LEU A 51 -12.59 -12.44 13.92
CA LEU A 51 -13.35 -11.22 13.62
C LEU A 51 -12.40 -10.04 13.39
N GLU A 52 -11.39 -9.88 14.25
CA GLU A 52 -10.34 -8.87 14.10
C GLU A 52 -9.56 -9.04 12.78
N LYS A 53 -9.22 -10.28 12.40
CA LYS A 53 -8.59 -10.56 11.10
C LYS A 53 -9.50 -10.18 9.92
N LYS A 54 -10.79 -10.52 9.99
CA LYS A 54 -11.75 -10.15 8.94
C LYS A 54 -11.95 -8.65 8.83
N GLU A 55 -11.99 -7.93 9.95
CA GLU A 55 -12.07 -6.47 9.97
C GLU A 55 -10.83 -5.83 9.34
N GLN A 56 -9.64 -6.32 9.69
CA GLN A 56 -8.40 -5.84 9.09
C GLN A 56 -8.33 -6.11 7.58
N GLU A 57 -8.79 -7.28 7.13
CA GLU A 57 -8.85 -7.64 5.71
C GLU A 57 -9.85 -6.78 4.94
N LEU A 58 -11.04 -6.55 5.51
CA LEU A 58 -12.04 -5.65 4.92
C LEU A 58 -11.52 -4.22 4.81
N LEU A 59 -10.92 -3.69 5.88
CA LEU A 59 -10.32 -2.37 5.88
C LEU A 59 -9.19 -2.25 4.85
N ALA A 60 -8.33 -3.27 4.73
CA ALA A 60 -7.28 -3.29 3.72
C ALA A 60 -7.86 -3.28 2.30
N LYS A 61 -8.95 -4.03 2.08
CA LYS A 61 -9.64 -4.10 0.80
C LYS A 61 -10.33 -2.78 0.44
N GLU A 62 -11.03 -2.16 1.38
CA GLU A 62 -11.66 -0.84 1.21
C GLU A 62 -10.62 0.23 0.87
N ARG A 63 -9.49 0.24 1.61
CA ARG A 63 -8.37 1.14 1.32
C ARG A 63 -7.82 0.92 -0.10
N HIS A 64 -7.59 -0.33 -0.48
CA HIS A 64 -7.11 -0.65 -1.83
C HIS A 64 -8.08 -0.20 -2.93
N PHE A 65 -9.38 -0.36 -2.72
CA PHE A 65 -10.38 0.16 -3.66
C PHE A 65 -10.37 1.69 -3.75
N LYS A 66 -10.26 2.39 -2.61
CA LYS A 66 -10.20 3.86 -2.60
C LYS A 66 -8.98 4.38 -3.36
N VAL A 67 -7.80 3.78 -3.15
CA VAL A 67 -6.58 4.11 -3.91
C VAL A 67 -6.77 3.86 -5.41
N ARG A 68 -7.39 2.73 -5.77
CA ARG A 68 -7.65 2.43 -7.17
C ARG A 68 -8.60 3.43 -7.82
N GLU A 69 -9.70 3.76 -7.15
CA GLU A 69 -10.71 4.69 -7.66
C GLU A 69 -10.13 6.11 -7.84
N THR A 70 -9.34 6.58 -6.87
CA THR A 70 -8.67 7.88 -6.94
C THR A 70 -7.63 7.95 -8.08
N LEU A 71 -6.86 6.87 -8.30
CA LEU A 71 -5.95 6.77 -9.44
C LEU A 71 -6.72 6.83 -10.78
N GLU A 72 -7.80 6.06 -10.90
CA GLU A 72 -8.62 6.03 -12.12
C GLU A 72 -9.26 7.42 -12.40
N LYS A 73 -9.74 8.12 -11.37
CA LYS A 73 -10.24 9.51 -11.48
C LYS A 73 -9.18 10.48 -11.99
N ASN A 74 -7.92 10.28 -11.62
CA ASN A 74 -6.79 11.11 -12.05
C ASN A 74 -6.15 10.64 -13.37
N GLN A 75 -6.80 9.72 -14.09
CA GLN A 75 -6.31 9.14 -15.35
C GLN A 75 -4.96 8.41 -15.20
N LEU A 76 -4.65 7.95 -13.99
CA LEU A 76 -3.43 7.21 -13.69
C LEU A 76 -3.68 5.69 -13.72
N PRO A 77 -2.66 4.89 -14.11
CA PRO A 77 -2.79 3.44 -14.12
C PRO A 77 -3.12 2.87 -12.74
N SER A 78 -4.18 2.06 -12.65
CA SER A 78 -4.60 1.38 -11.41
C SER A 78 -3.53 0.44 -10.82
N GLU A 79 -2.56 0.00 -11.63
CA GLU A 79 -1.42 -0.80 -11.18
C GLU A 79 -0.51 -0.04 -10.21
N LEU A 80 -0.53 1.30 -10.23
CA LEU A 80 0.20 2.14 -9.29
C LEU A 80 -0.30 1.98 -7.85
N ALA A 81 -1.52 1.48 -7.64
CA ALA A 81 -2.07 1.22 -6.32
C ALA A 81 -1.19 0.27 -5.48
N LYS A 82 -0.41 -0.61 -6.13
CA LYS A 82 0.53 -1.53 -5.46
C LYS A 82 1.69 -0.82 -4.77
N PHE A 83 1.98 0.41 -5.17
CA PHE A 83 3.12 1.20 -4.68
C PHE A 83 2.68 2.33 -3.74
N LEU A 84 1.37 2.51 -3.55
CA LEU A 84 0.81 3.54 -2.67
C LEU A 84 0.39 2.91 -1.34
N THR A 85 0.93 3.45 -0.25
CA THR A 85 0.49 3.12 1.11
C THR A 85 -0.72 3.99 1.45
N ALA A 86 -1.86 3.36 1.73
CA ALA A 86 -3.14 4.04 2.01
C ALA A 86 -3.24 4.63 3.44
N GLU A 87 -2.11 5.02 4.04
CA GLU A 87 -2.04 5.56 5.40
C GLU A 87 -2.31 7.08 5.45
N GLU A 88 -2.03 7.78 4.35
CA GLU A 88 -2.19 9.23 4.21
C GLU A 88 -3.39 9.61 3.31
N ASP A 89 -3.65 10.90 3.18
CA ASP A 89 -4.68 11.47 2.29
C ASP A 89 -4.40 11.10 0.82
N VAL A 90 -4.88 9.92 0.43
CA VAL A 90 -4.72 9.29 -0.89
C VAL A 90 -5.11 10.25 -2.01
N GLU A 91 -6.14 11.06 -1.83
CA GLU A 91 -6.60 12.00 -2.85
C GLU A 91 -5.52 13.05 -3.17
N SER A 92 -4.89 13.61 -2.13
CA SER A 92 -3.81 14.60 -2.28
C SER A 92 -2.58 14.00 -2.96
N VAL A 93 -2.14 12.83 -2.48
CA VAL A 93 -0.94 12.15 -2.98
C VAL A 93 -1.10 11.77 -4.45
N VAL A 94 -2.28 11.26 -4.83
CA VAL A 94 -2.57 10.86 -6.21
C VAL A 94 -2.64 12.10 -7.13
N SER A 95 -3.18 13.22 -6.65
CA SER A 95 -3.21 14.47 -7.40
C SER A 95 -1.80 15.01 -7.65
N GLU A 96 -0.97 15.09 -6.61
CA GLU A 96 0.43 15.54 -6.72
C GLU A 96 1.25 14.62 -7.64
N LEU A 97 1.07 13.30 -7.53
CA LEU A 97 1.69 12.34 -8.44
C LEU A 97 1.28 12.56 -9.89
N SER A 98 0.00 12.85 -10.14
CA SER A 98 -0.49 13.15 -11.49
C SER A 98 0.20 14.41 -12.05
N GLU A 99 0.30 15.48 -11.26
CA GLU A 99 0.98 16.70 -11.66
C GLU A 99 2.46 16.48 -11.97
N VAL A 100 3.18 15.77 -11.08
CA VAL A 100 4.60 15.44 -11.28
C VAL A 100 4.80 14.60 -12.53
N LEU A 101 3.96 13.58 -12.75
CA LEU A 101 4.06 12.71 -13.92
C LEU A 101 3.76 13.49 -15.21
N ASN A 102 2.74 14.35 -15.20
CA ASN A 102 2.41 15.21 -16.32
C ASN A 102 3.55 16.17 -16.65
N GLN A 103 4.16 16.81 -15.65
CA GLN A 103 5.34 17.66 -15.85
C GLN A 103 6.53 16.87 -16.41
N HIS A 104 6.78 15.66 -15.89
CA HIS A 104 7.85 14.80 -16.37
C HIS A 104 7.64 14.39 -17.83
N ILE A 105 6.41 13.99 -18.20
CA ILE A 105 6.05 13.67 -19.58
C ILE A 105 6.19 14.91 -20.47
N LEU A 106 5.72 16.08 -20.05
CA LEU A 106 5.83 17.30 -20.86
C LEU A 106 7.29 17.76 -21.08
N ASN A 107 8.15 17.55 -20.09
CA ASN A 107 9.55 17.96 -20.16
C ASN A 107 10.45 16.93 -20.86
N ASN A 108 10.16 15.64 -20.71
CA ASN A 108 10.98 14.55 -21.24
C ASN A 108 10.35 13.79 -22.41
N SER A 109 9.10 14.08 -22.78
CA SER A 109 8.55 13.56 -24.03
C SER A 109 9.36 14.11 -25.20
N TYR A 110 9.60 13.21 -26.16
CA TYR A 110 10.23 13.56 -27.41
C TYR A 110 9.43 14.67 -28.10
N LYS A 111 9.92 15.91 -28.02
CA LYS A 111 9.44 17.00 -28.88
C LYS A 111 10.01 16.75 -30.27
N PRO A 112 9.18 16.50 -31.29
CA PRO A 112 9.67 16.39 -32.65
C PRO A 112 10.40 17.68 -33.02
N THR A 113 11.73 17.60 -33.15
CA THR A 113 12.58 18.73 -33.56
C THR A 113 12.45 19.03 -35.05
N SER A 114 11.73 18.17 -35.78
CA SER A 114 11.42 18.33 -37.18
C SER A 114 10.13 19.13 -37.34
N LYS A 115 10.23 20.46 -37.25
CA LYS A 115 9.37 21.30 -38.09
C LYS A 115 9.83 21.06 -39.53
N LYS A 116 9.35 19.99 -40.18
CA LYS A 116 9.26 20.05 -41.64
C LYS A 116 8.34 21.24 -41.87
N ASN A 117 8.90 22.36 -42.32
CA ASN A 117 8.11 23.48 -42.77
C ASN A 117 7.12 22.88 -43.75
N ASN A 118 5.87 22.78 -43.32
CA ASN A 118 4.77 22.54 -44.21
C ASN A 118 4.60 23.90 -44.87
N ASP A 119 5.53 24.24 -45.77
CA ASP A 119 5.40 25.36 -46.69
C ASP A 119 4.12 25.02 -47.43
N GLY A 120 3.03 25.67 -47.01
CA GLY A 120 1.66 25.27 -47.24
C GLY A 120 1.20 25.44 -48.68
N ILE A 121 2.10 25.24 -49.65
CA ILE A 121 1.87 25.31 -51.07
C ILE A 121 1.15 24.02 -51.48
N THR A 122 -0.15 24.16 -51.79
CA THR A 122 -0.94 23.07 -52.37
C THR A 122 -0.56 22.85 -53.83
N LYS A 123 -0.93 21.70 -54.41
CA LYS A 123 -0.68 21.43 -55.84
C LYS A 123 -1.34 22.46 -56.74
N GLU A 124 -2.52 22.99 -56.38
CA GLU A 124 -3.19 24.04 -57.16
C GLU A 124 -2.44 25.37 -57.10
N GLN A 125 -1.84 25.70 -55.95
CA GLN A 125 -1.02 26.89 -55.80
C GLN A 125 0.26 26.75 -56.62
N PHE A 126 0.93 25.59 -56.55
CA PHE A 126 2.11 25.30 -57.37
C PHE A 126 1.80 25.37 -58.86
N ALA A 127 0.65 24.85 -59.31
CA ALA A 127 0.22 24.95 -60.70
C ALA A 127 0.07 26.39 -61.19
N LYS A 128 -0.37 27.30 -60.31
CA LYS A 128 -0.53 28.74 -60.59
C LYS A 128 0.77 29.53 -60.48
N MET A 129 1.81 29.01 -59.84
CA MET A 129 3.09 29.70 -59.69
C MET A 129 3.79 29.87 -61.04
N GLY A 130 4.35 31.07 -61.24
CA GLY A 130 5.18 31.38 -62.39
C GLY A 130 6.53 30.68 -62.35
N TYR A 131 7.27 30.74 -63.45
CA TYR A 131 8.58 30.09 -63.56
C TYR A 131 9.59 30.53 -62.48
N LEU A 132 9.65 31.84 -62.20
CA LEU A 132 10.58 32.40 -61.19
C LEU A 132 10.23 31.94 -59.77
N GLU A 133 8.94 31.87 -59.43
CA GLU A 133 8.48 31.44 -58.11
C GLU A 133 8.74 29.93 -57.91
N ARG A 134 8.56 29.14 -58.97
CA ARG A 134 8.90 27.71 -58.98
C ARG A 134 10.41 27.48 -58.84
N MET A 135 11.23 28.33 -59.47
CA MET A 135 12.69 28.25 -59.34
C MET A 135 13.16 28.63 -57.94
N SER A 136 12.56 29.66 -57.34
CA SER A 136 12.81 30.02 -55.94
C SER A 136 12.38 28.90 -54.98
N LEU A 137 11.26 28.22 -55.25
CA LEU A 137 10.83 27.05 -54.49
C LEU A 137 11.81 25.88 -54.64
N PHE A 138 12.34 25.65 -55.85
CA PHE A 138 13.35 24.62 -56.09
C PHE A 138 14.66 24.91 -55.33
N GLU A 139 15.10 26.17 -55.28
CA GLU A 139 16.31 26.57 -54.54
C GLU A 139 16.14 26.52 -53.02
N SER A 140 14.97 26.94 -52.51
CA SER A 140 14.70 27.01 -51.08
C SER A 140 14.22 25.69 -50.47
N ASN A 141 13.43 24.91 -51.21
CA ASN A 141 12.85 23.64 -50.77
C ASN A 141 12.72 22.62 -51.92
N PRO A 142 13.85 22.00 -52.34
CA PRO A 142 13.87 21.06 -53.46
C PRO A 142 12.94 19.85 -53.27
N GLU A 143 12.81 19.37 -52.02
CA GLU A 143 11.93 18.26 -51.64
C GLU A 143 10.46 18.57 -51.91
N LEU A 144 10.01 19.78 -51.53
CA LEU A 144 8.64 20.21 -51.78
C LEU A 144 8.39 20.43 -53.27
N TYR A 145 9.33 21.03 -53.99
CA TYR A 145 9.23 21.19 -55.44
C TYR A 145 9.02 19.83 -56.14
N ASN A 146 9.86 18.83 -55.84
CA ASN A 146 9.76 17.50 -56.44
C ASN A 146 8.44 16.79 -56.10
N LYS A 147 7.92 17.01 -54.88
CA LYS A 147 6.64 16.46 -54.44
C LYS A 147 5.44 17.09 -55.16
N LEU A 148 5.54 18.38 -55.51
CA LEU A 148 4.49 19.13 -56.21
C LEU A 148 4.59 19.03 -57.74
N SER A 149 5.77 18.67 -58.27
CA SER A 149 6.00 18.45 -59.71
C SER A 149 5.60 17.06 -60.20
N ASN A 150 5.41 16.10 -59.30
CA ASN A 150 4.86 14.76 -59.57
C ASN A 150 3.33 14.77 -59.55
#